data_AF-A0A9P6NUR0-F1
#
_entry.id   AF-A0A9P6NUR0-F1
#
_cell.length_a   1.000
_cell.length_b   1.000
_cell.length_c   1.000
_cell.angle_alpha   90.00
_cell.angle_beta   90.00
_cell.angle_gamma   90.00
#
_symmetry.space_group_name_H-M   'P 1'
#
loop_
_entity.id
_entity.type
_entity.pdbx_description
1 polymer ?
#
loop_
_entity_poly.entity_id
_entity_poly.type
_entity_poly.pdbx_seq_one_letter_code
_entity_poly.pdbx_strand_id
1 'polypeptide(L)'
;MTNKETLQQLQALSKEQSTRVALYKEFNDAFDDYIAEKCPPEQYYSICKIVTEGFEEVSLEIQSIERDLANSRNDLAQLVRRLQNIEKEKLHKTAKLQILTIESRTGEKDFDVTIEEYRQRLREVMAEIQEVWDEIRQEMAELSCAD
;
A
#
# COMPACT_ATOMS: atom_id res chain seq x y z
N MET A 1 -13.66 -16.08 17.68
CA MET A 1 -12.47 -16.49 16.89
C MET A 1 -11.46 -17.10 17.86
N THR A 2 -10.90 -18.27 17.56
CA THR A 2 -9.82 -18.93 18.34
C THR A 2 -8.45 -18.31 17.99
N ASN A 3 -7.42 -18.52 18.83
CA ASN A 3 -6.04 -18.07 18.52
C ASN A 3 -5.57 -18.54 17.14
N LYS A 4 -5.91 -19.80 16.79
CA LYS A 4 -5.61 -20.38 15.47
C LYS A 4 -6.32 -19.64 14.34
N GLU A 5 -7.60 -19.34 14.49
CA GLU A 5 -8.36 -18.58 13.49
C GLU A 5 -7.85 -17.14 13.36
N THR A 6 -7.48 -16.49 14.47
CA THR A 6 -6.85 -15.16 14.46
C THR A 6 -5.52 -15.19 13.73
N LEU A 7 -4.66 -16.17 14.01
CA LEU A 7 -3.38 -16.33 13.32
C LEU A 7 -3.58 -16.52 11.81
N GLN A 8 -4.57 -17.31 11.40
CA GLN A 8 -4.91 -17.49 9.97
C GLN A 8 -5.31 -16.19 9.30
N GLN A 9 -6.10 -15.34 9.97
CA GLN A 9 -6.47 -14.02 9.46
C GLN A 9 -5.25 -13.10 9.29
N LEU A 10 -4.33 -13.09 10.26
CA LEU A 10 -3.09 -12.30 10.15
C LEU A 10 -2.13 -12.82 9.08
N GLN A 11 -2.09 -14.14 8.86
CA GLN A 11 -1.33 -14.74 7.75
C GLN A 11 -1.92 -14.35 6.39
N ALA A 12 -3.25 -14.37 6.26
CA ALA A 12 -3.93 -13.88 5.06
C ALA A 12 -3.62 -12.39 4.83
N LEU A 13 -3.66 -11.57 5.88
CA LEU A 13 -3.30 -10.15 5.82
C LEU A 13 -1.87 -9.95 5.30
N SER A 14 -0.91 -10.73 5.80
CA SER A 14 0.49 -10.67 5.37
C SER A 14 0.65 -11.04 3.89
N LYS A 15 -0.15 -11.97 3.38
CA LYS A 15 -0.16 -12.32 1.95
C LYS A 15 -0.69 -11.17 1.11
N GLU A 16 -1.82 -10.59 1.50
CA GLU A 16 -2.42 -9.45 0.78
C GLU A 16 -1.51 -8.21 0.80
N GLN A 17 -0.79 -7.98 1.89
CA GLN A 17 0.22 -6.93 1.92
C GLN A 17 1.39 -7.20 0.99
N SER A 18 1.83 -8.45 0.87
CA SER A 18 2.89 -8.82 -0.07
C SER A 18 2.46 -8.55 -1.51
N THR A 19 1.21 -8.89 -1.85
CA THR A 19 0.58 -8.54 -3.13
C THR A 19 0.57 -7.01 -3.33
N ARG A 20 0.14 -6.23 -2.34
CA ARG A 20 0.15 -4.76 -2.39
C ARG A 20 1.54 -4.20 -2.70
N VAL A 21 2.58 -4.71 -2.05
CA VAL A 21 3.97 -4.30 -2.28
C VAL A 21 4.41 -4.59 -3.72
N ALA A 22 4.04 -5.75 -4.25
CA ALA A 22 4.31 -6.09 -5.64
C ALA A 22 3.60 -5.14 -6.62
N LEU A 23 2.33 -4.77 -6.36
CA LEU A 23 1.60 -3.80 -7.16
C LEU A 23 2.24 -2.40 -7.13
N TYR A 24 2.70 -1.93 -5.98
CA TYR A 24 3.46 -0.68 -5.90
C TYR A 24 4.75 -0.72 -6.71
N LYS A 25 5.45 -1.86 -6.69
CA LYS A 25 6.65 -2.05 -7.50
C LYS A 25 6.32 -1.95 -8.99
N GLU A 26 5.32 -2.69 -9.45
CA GLU A 26 4.89 -2.65 -10.86
C GLU A 26 4.44 -1.24 -11.27
N PHE A 27 3.71 -0.55 -10.40
CA PHE A 27 3.27 0.82 -10.65
C PHE A 27 4.43 1.81 -10.79
N ASN A 28 5.44 1.71 -9.91
CA ASN A 28 6.63 2.56 -9.98
C ASN A 28 7.52 2.22 -11.17
N ASP A 29 7.74 0.93 -11.46
CA ASP A 29 8.54 0.49 -12.61
C ASP A 29 7.92 0.98 -13.93
N ALA A 30 6.60 0.86 -14.08
CA ALA A 30 5.89 1.34 -15.25
C ALA A 30 6.01 2.86 -15.42
N PHE A 31 5.96 3.59 -14.30
CA PHE A 31 6.19 5.03 -14.30
C PHE A 31 7.62 5.39 -14.71
N ASP A 32 8.63 4.71 -14.14
CA ASP A 32 10.03 4.94 -14.46
C ASP A 32 10.32 4.65 -15.94
N ASP A 33 9.74 3.59 -16.50
CA ASP A 33 9.86 3.26 -17.92
C ASP A 33 9.17 4.30 -18.83
N TYR A 34 8.00 4.81 -18.42
CA TYR A 34 7.30 5.87 -19.13
C TYR A 34 8.12 7.17 -19.15
N ILE A 35 8.63 7.58 -17.98
CA ILE A 35 9.49 8.74 -17.80
C ILE A 35 10.82 8.59 -18.55
N ALA A 36 11.34 7.37 -18.68
CA ALA A 36 12.54 7.09 -19.47
C ALA A 36 12.27 6.94 -20.98
N GLU A 37 11.05 7.19 -21.46
CA GLU A 37 10.61 7.03 -22.85
C GLU A 37 10.82 5.60 -23.39
N LYS A 38 10.85 4.60 -22.50
CA LYS A 38 11.02 3.18 -22.85
C LYS A 38 9.71 2.50 -23.20
N CYS A 39 8.57 3.08 -22.80
CA CYS A 39 7.25 2.59 -23.15
C CYS A 39 6.33 3.76 -23.59
N PRO A 40 5.37 3.52 -24.51
CA PRO A 40 4.45 4.54 -24.94
C PRO A 40 3.37 4.81 -23.88
N PRO A 41 2.70 5.99 -23.90
CA PRO A 41 1.68 6.37 -22.92
C PRO A 41 0.57 5.31 -22.76
N GLU A 42 0.15 4.67 -23.85
CA GLU A 42 -0.93 3.67 -23.83
C GLU A 42 -0.55 2.44 -22.99
N GLN A 43 0.71 2.03 -23.04
CA GLN A 43 1.22 0.92 -22.23
C GLN A 43 1.25 1.29 -20.76
N TYR A 44 1.72 2.50 -20.44
CA TYR A 44 1.72 3.01 -19.06
C TYR A 44 0.29 3.10 -18.49
N TYR A 45 -0.67 3.63 -19.25
CA TYR A 45 -2.07 3.71 -18.82
C TYR A 45 -2.71 2.33 -18.65
N SER A 46 -2.38 1.36 -19.51
CA SER A 46 -2.83 -0.01 -19.37
C SER A 46 -2.33 -0.61 -18.04
N ILE A 47 -1.05 -0.41 -17.70
CA ILE A 47 -0.51 -0.90 -16.42
C ILE A 47 -1.17 -0.17 -15.24
N CYS A 48 -1.34 1.16 -15.31
CA CYS A 48 -2.04 1.94 -14.28
C CYS A 48 -3.44 1.37 -13.98
N LYS A 49 -4.17 0.97 -15.02
CA LYS A 49 -5.48 0.35 -14.87
C LYS A 49 -5.39 -1.00 -14.15
N ILE A 50 -4.49 -1.88 -14.60
CA ILE A 50 -4.28 -3.22 -14.02
C ILE A 50 -3.90 -3.12 -12.54
N VAL A 51 -2.93 -2.25 -12.20
CA VAL A 51 -2.51 -2.11 -10.80
C VAL A 51 -3.60 -1.49 -9.93
N THR A 52 -4.43 -0.59 -10.48
CA THR A 52 -5.58 -0.02 -9.76
C THR A 52 -6.61 -1.08 -9.41
N GLU A 53 -6.96 -1.95 -10.37
CA GLU A 53 -7.84 -3.10 -10.14
C GLU A 53 -7.24 -4.02 -9.07
N GLY A 54 -5.92 -4.31 -9.15
CA GLY A 54 -5.23 -5.08 -8.12
C GLY A 54 -5.25 -4.43 -6.73
N PHE A 55 -5.08 -3.11 -6.62
CA PHE A 55 -5.16 -2.41 -5.34
C PHE A 55 -6.58 -2.48 -4.75
N GLU A 56 -7.61 -2.42 -5.60
CA GLU A 56 -9.00 -2.56 -5.19
C GLU A 56 -9.27 -3.96 -4.63
N GLU A 57 -8.88 -5.02 -5.35
CA GLU A 57 -9.01 -6.41 -4.91
C GLU A 57 -8.35 -6.64 -3.55
N VAL A 58 -7.08 -6.26 -3.40
CA VAL A 58 -6.35 -6.38 -2.13
C VAL A 58 -7.06 -5.59 -1.02
N SER A 59 -7.61 -4.41 -1.32
CA SER A 59 -8.32 -3.60 -0.31
C SER A 59 -9.62 -4.27 0.14
N LEU A 60 -10.35 -4.92 -0.76
CA LEU A 60 -11.58 -5.66 -0.44
C LEU A 60 -11.29 -6.88 0.44
N GLU A 61 -10.23 -7.64 0.12
CA GLU A 61 -9.82 -8.79 0.92
C GLU A 61 -9.41 -8.36 2.34
N ILE A 62 -8.59 -7.31 2.47
CA ILE A 62 -8.18 -6.81 3.79
C ILE A 62 -9.36 -6.25 4.59
N GLN A 63 -10.33 -5.60 3.95
CA GLN A 63 -11.56 -5.19 4.64
C GLN A 63 -12.37 -6.39 5.13
N SER A 64 -12.32 -7.53 4.43
CA SER A 64 -12.95 -8.76 4.92
C SER A 64 -12.25 -9.28 6.17
N ILE A 65 -10.92 -9.34 6.15
CA ILE A 65 -10.10 -9.72 7.31
C ILE A 65 -10.41 -8.81 8.51
N GLU A 66 -10.48 -7.49 8.28
CA GLU A 66 -10.82 -6.50 9.30
C GLU A 66 -12.18 -6.78 9.94
N ARG A 67 -13.21 -7.07 9.13
CA ARG A 67 -14.56 -7.40 9.60
C ARG A 67 -14.57 -8.68 10.42
N ASP A 68 -13.84 -9.70 10.00
CA ASP A 68 -13.75 -10.98 10.70
C ASP A 68 -13.09 -10.81 12.08
N LEU A 69 -12.06 -9.96 12.16
CA LEU A 69 -11.37 -9.64 13.42
C LEU A 69 -12.23 -8.80 14.37
N ALA A 70 -13.05 -7.87 13.86
CA ALA A 70 -13.76 -6.87 14.68
C ALA A 70 -14.62 -7.46 15.82
N ASN A 71 -15.16 -8.67 15.65
CA ASN A 71 -16.04 -9.30 16.65
C ASN A 71 -15.29 -10.01 17.78
N SER A 72 -14.00 -10.31 17.62
CA SER A 72 -13.22 -11.14 18.58
C SER A 72 -11.89 -10.52 18.99
N ARG A 73 -11.28 -9.74 18.10
CA ARG A 73 -10.00 -9.06 18.26
C ARG A 73 -10.11 -7.66 17.67
N ASN A 74 -10.92 -6.82 18.31
CA ASN A 74 -11.16 -5.46 17.86
C ASN A 74 -9.88 -4.59 17.88
N ASP A 75 -8.95 -4.91 18.77
CA ASP A 75 -7.59 -4.38 18.78
C ASP A 75 -6.87 -4.62 17.44
N LEU A 76 -6.85 -5.86 16.96
CA LEU A 76 -6.24 -6.19 15.67
C LEU A 76 -7.01 -5.59 14.50
N ALA A 77 -8.35 -5.56 14.56
CA ALA A 77 -9.16 -4.90 13.54
C ALA A 77 -8.83 -3.40 13.43
N GLN A 78 -8.56 -2.73 14.55
CA GLN A 78 -8.13 -1.34 14.56
C GLN A 78 -6.74 -1.15 13.93
N LEU A 79 -5.80 -2.06 14.17
CA LEU A 79 -4.49 -2.05 13.50
C LEU A 79 -4.63 -2.26 11.99
N VAL A 80 -5.45 -3.22 11.55
CA VAL A 80 -5.72 -3.46 10.13
C VAL A 80 -6.35 -2.23 9.47
N ARG A 81 -7.32 -1.59 10.13
CA ARG A 81 -7.93 -0.35 9.64
C ARG A 81 -6.93 0.79 9.57
N ARG A 82 -6.07 0.94 10.58
CA ARG A 82 -4.99 1.94 10.59
C ARG A 82 -4.06 1.71 9.39
N LEU A 83 -3.62 0.48 9.17
CA LEU A 83 -2.82 0.10 7.99
C LEU A 83 -3.52 0.47 6.68
N GLN A 84 -4.81 0.15 6.51
CA GLN A 84 -5.58 0.49 5.31
C GLN A 84 -5.62 2.00 5.04
N ASN A 85 -5.82 2.81 6.08
CA ASN A 85 -5.86 4.26 5.93
C ASN A 85 -4.51 4.83 5.50
N ILE A 86 -3.42 4.36 6.10
CA ILE A 86 -2.07 4.81 5.75
C ILE A 86 -1.69 4.35 4.34
N GLU A 87 -2.05 3.13 3.94
CA GLU A 87 -1.84 2.62 2.58
C GLU A 87 -2.63 3.41 1.52
N LYS A 88 -3.86 3.81 1.84
CA LYS A 88 -4.64 4.70 0.98
C LYS A 88 -3.97 6.06 0.80
N GLU A 89 -3.43 6.61 1.89
CA GLU A 89 -2.66 7.85 1.83
C GLU A 89 -1.38 7.69 0.99
N LYS A 90 -0.65 6.58 1.16
CA LYS A 90 0.52 6.25 0.34
C LYS A 90 0.18 6.24 -1.14
N LEU A 91 -0.85 5.49 -1.54
CA LEU A 91 -1.28 5.41 -2.94
C LEU A 91 -1.64 6.78 -3.50
N HIS A 92 -2.39 7.58 -2.75
CA HIS A 92 -2.76 8.94 -3.15
C HIS A 92 -1.53 9.83 -3.36
N LYS A 93 -0.58 9.83 -2.43
CA LYS A 93 0.66 10.62 -2.54
C LYS A 93 1.55 10.14 -3.68
N THR A 94 1.67 8.83 -3.90
CA THR A 94 2.42 8.24 -5.02
C THR A 94 1.84 8.70 -6.35
N ALA A 95 0.53 8.56 -6.55
CA ALA A 95 -0.14 9.01 -7.77
C ALA A 95 0.05 10.52 -7.99
N LYS A 96 -0.09 11.33 -6.92
CA LYS A 96 0.10 12.78 -7.02
C LYS A 96 1.54 13.17 -7.38
N LEU A 97 2.53 12.49 -6.80
CA LEU A 97 3.94 12.69 -7.12
C LEU A 97 4.24 12.38 -8.60
N GLN A 98 3.70 11.27 -9.11
CA GLN A 98 3.87 10.91 -10.52
C GLN A 98 3.24 11.94 -11.46
N ILE A 99 2.01 12.41 -11.17
CA ILE A 99 1.35 13.48 -11.94
C ILE A 99 2.20 14.75 -11.95
N LEU A 100 2.66 15.22 -10.79
CA LEU A 100 3.50 16.41 -10.69
C LEU A 100 4.81 16.27 -11.47
N THR A 101 5.40 15.07 -11.46
CA THR A 101 6.64 14.78 -12.19
C THR A 101 6.41 14.83 -13.71
N ILE A 102 5.28 14.33 -14.19
CA ILE A 102 4.90 14.41 -15.62
C ILE A 102 4.64 15.87 -16.01
N GLU A 103 3.88 16.61 -15.20
CA GLU A 103 3.58 18.03 -15.42
C GLU A 103 4.86 18.89 -15.43
N SER A 104 5.81 18.62 -14.53
CA SER A 104 7.10 19.32 -14.49
C SER A 104 7.98 19.07 -15.72
N ARG A 105 7.82 17.93 -16.39
CA ARG A 105 8.56 17.59 -17.61
C ARG A 105 7.93 18.14 -18.88
N THR A 106 6.60 18.24 -18.88
CA THR A 106 5.81 18.64 -20.06
C THR A 106 5.42 20.12 -20.06
N GLY A 107 5.46 20.78 -18.91
CA GLY A 107 5.09 22.19 -18.73
C GLY A 107 6.28 23.12 -18.42
N GLU A 108 6.00 24.43 -18.41
CA GLU A 108 6.98 25.47 -18.06
C GLU A 108 7.09 25.72 -16.53
N LYS A 109 6.37 24.95 -15.70
CA LYS A 109 6.31 25.14 -14.25
C LYS A 109 7.34 24.26 -13.54
N ASP A 110 8.15 24.89 -12.70
CA ASP A 110 9.02 24.21 -11.75
C ASP A 110 8.21 23.73 -10.55
N PHE A 111 8.18 22.40 -10.36
CA PHE A 111 7.52 21.74 -9.23
C PHE A 111 8.52 21.09 -8.28
N ASP A 112 9.83 21.35 -8.39
CA ASP A 112 10.89 20.59 -7.70
C ASP A 112 10.70 20.60 -6.18
N VAL A 113 10.40 21.76 -5.59
CA VAL A 113 10.12 21.88 -4.14
C VAL A 113 8.92 21.03 -3.73
N THR A 114 7.84 21.07 -4.53
CA THR A 114 6.62 20.29 -4.23
C THR A 114 6.89 18.79 -4.37
N ILE A 115 7.63 18.37 -5.39
CA ILE A 115 8.06 16.99 -5.61
C ILE A 115 8.86 16.47 -4.41
N GLU A 116 9.82 17.26 -3.89
CA GLU A 116 10.59 16.89 -2.71
C GLU A 116 9.74 16.80 -1.44
N GLU A 117 8.77 17.69 -1.25
CA GLU A 117 7.81 17.57 -0.15
C GLU A 117 7.00 16.27 -0.20
N TYR A 118 6.52 15.87 -1.39
CA TYR A 118 5.79 14.61 -1.55
C TYR A 118 6.70 13.40 -1.31
N ARG A 119 7.96 13.44 -1.75
CA ARG A 119 8.96 12.40 -1.46
C ARG A 119 9.21 12.27 0.03
N GLN A 120 9.34 13.39 0.75
CA GLN A 120 9.50 13.39 2.20
C GLN A 120 8.28 12.80 2.91
N ARG A 121 7.08 13.26 2.56
CA ARG A 121 5.82 12.71 3.13
C ARG A 121 5.66 11.23 2.84
N LEU A 122 6.07 10.74 1.67
CA LEU A 122 6.03 9.31 1.36
C LEU A 122 6.98 8.49 2.25
N ARG A 123 8.16 9.03 2.59
CA ARG A 123 9.07 8.37 3.55
C ARG A 123 8.43 8.24 4.93
N GLU A 124 7.75 9.29 5.40
CA GLU A 124 7.03 9.29 6.68
C GLU A 124 5.90 8.25 6.67
N VAL A 125 5.06 8.26 5.64
CA VAL A 125 3.97 7.29 5.46
C VAL A 125 4.49 5.85 5.41
N MET A 126 5.63 5.61 4.75
CA MET A 126 6.26 4.28 4.72
C MET A 126 6.77 3.85 6.10
N ALA A 127 7.31 4.78 6.90
CA ALA A 127 7.73 4.49 8.27
C ALA A 127 6.53 4.14 9.17
N GLU A 128 5.41 4.85 9.02
CA GLU A 128 4.17 4.54 9.75
C GLU A 128 3.59 3.17 9.37
N ILE A 129 3.62 2.81 8.07
CA ILE A 129 3.24 1.46 7.63
C ILE A 129 4.11 0.41 8.31
N GLN A 130 5.42 0.64 8.37
CA GLN A 130 6.36 -0.30 8.98
C GLN A 130 6.09 -0.47 10.48
N GLU A 131 5.81 0.61 11.21
CA GLU A 131 5.44 0.58 12.63
C GLU A 131 4.20 -0.31 12.86
N VAL A 132 3.13 -0.09 12.10
CA VAL A 132 1.90 -0.90 12.23
C VAL A 132 2.17 -2.37 11.90
N TRP A 133 3.03 -2.64 10.91
CA TRP A 133 3.43 -4.01 10.58
C TRP A 133 4.29 -4.67 11.66
N ASP A 134 5.10 -3.92 12.38
CA ASP A 134 5.88 -4.43 13.51
C ASP A 134 4.94 -4.89 14.63
N GLU A 135 3.92 -4.08 14.95
CA GLU A 135 2.87 -4.42 15.91
C GLU A 135 2.12 -5.70 15.50
N ILE A 136 1.65 -5.78 14.25
CA ILE A 136 0.94 -6.96 13.73
C ILE A 136 1.83 -8.21 13.75
N ARG A 137 3.11 -8.09 13.40
CA ARG A 137 4.05 -9.23 13.40
C ARG A 137 4.35 -9.73 14.80
N GLN A 138 4.41 -8.84 15.79
CA GLN A 138 4.55 -9.22 17.19
C GLN A 138 3.35 -10.07 17.61
N GLU A 139 2.12 -9.63 17.32
CA GLU A 139 0.89 -10.37 17.61
C GLU A 139 0.86 -11.74 16.94
N MET A 140 1.30 -11.83 15.67
CA MET A 140 1.43 -13.11 14.97
C MET A 140 2.42 -14.06 15.65
N ALA A 141 3.56 -13.55 16.12
CA ALA A 141 4.58 -14.35 16.80
C ALA A 141 4.07 -14.88 18.15
N GLU A 142 3.40 -14.04 18.93
CA GLU A 142 2.80 -14.42 20.22
C GLU A 142 1.74 -15.51 20.03
N LEU A 143 0.84 -15.34 19.05
CA LEU A 143 -0.19 -16.34 18.73
C LEU A 143 0.40 -17.68 18.24
N SER A 144 1.55 -17.65 17.56
CA SER A 144 2.23 -18.87 17.07
C SER A 144 2.95 -19.65 18.18
N CYS A 145 3.28 -19.00 19.30
CA CYS A 145 3.92 -19.62 20.46
C CYS A 145 2.92 -20.07 21.54
N ALA A 146 1.65 -19.70 21.42
CA ALA A 146 0.61 -19.96 22.41
C ALA A 146 -0.14 -21.29 22.23
N ASP A 147 0.43 -22.24 21.48
CA ASP A 147 -0.10 -23.62 21.31
C ASP A 147 -0.03 -24.44 22.61
#